data_AF-A0A2A3HHG1-F1
#
_entry.id   AF-A0A2A3HHG1-F1
#
_cell.length_a   1.000
_cell.length_b   1.000
_cell.length_c   1.000
_cell.angle_alpha   90.00
_cell.angle_beta   90.00
_cell.angle_gamma   90.00
#
_symmetry.space_group_name_H-M   'P 1'
#
loop_
_entity.id
_entity.type
_entity.pdbx_description
1 polymer ?
#
loop_
_entity_poly.entity_id
_entity_poly.type
_entity_poly.pdbx_seq_one_letter_code
_entity_poly.pdbx_strand_id
1 'polypeptide(L)'
;MPYTKGKCFLGSNDSVGYSVVLGTKTKVHGISTKGRVFLRNGSEVQGNIRFYHCQDSSYCLQKQQRAKHHYGRVLFRDELYWPYAIQELPPMEDVGQREVRVKYGEVLTLQSGDKFKKLSVAPGGTLRVPMGEFHFGELQMDASSQIEYVNPGYKTVFHVNGSCIWRAKLNQLNNLQDSTIIARGVMLMQHGSETMFIEGEWAGTILAPNADLVLGQSNKIVYGRFAGKNVTVHQYAMVKIVPFNPTELYEVVFLGGAK
;
A
#
# COMPACT_ATOMS: atom_id res chain seq x y z
N MET A 1 14.25 -1.08 13.04
CA MET A 1 13.58 0.24 13.02
C MET A 1 12.07 0.04 13.12
N PRO A 2 11.34 0.77 13.98
CA PRO A 2 9.89 0.58 14.10
C PRO A 2 9.20 1.33 12.95
N TYR A 3 8.95 0.64 11.84
CA TYR A 3 8.53 1.26 10.57
C TYR A 3 7.20 2.03 10.60
N THR A 4 6.38 1.97 11.64
CA THR A 4 5.09 2.69 11.64
C THR A 4 4.52 3.04 13.03
N LYS A 5 5.12 4.00 13.74
CA LYS A 5 4.43 4.73 14.84
C LYS A 5 3.54 5.89 14.35
N GLY A 6 3.47 6.13 13.03
CA GLY A 6 2.65 7.18 12.43
C GLY A 6 1.15 6.86 12.41
N LYS A 7 0.31 7.81 12.86
CA LYS A 7 -1.17 7.81 12.74
C LYS A 7 -1.67 8.21 11.34
N CYS A 8 -0.83 8.03 10.31
CA CYS A 8 -1.21 8.39 8.96
C CYS A 8 -1.69 7.15 8.18
N PHE A 9 -2.68 7.40 7.32
CA PHE A 9 -3.49 6.39 6.65
C PHE A 9 -3.31 6.46 5.14
N LEU A 10 -3.37 7.68 4.60
CA LEU A 10 -3.04 8.05 3.23
C LEU A 10 -2.03 9.20 3.27
N GLY A 11 -0.82 8.96 2.78
CA GLY A 11 0.34 9.84 2.85
C GLY A 11 0.82 10.29 1.48
N SER A 12 1.16 11.56 1.30
CA SER A 12 1.85 12.03 0.10
C SER A 12 3.08 12.89 0.44
N ASN A 13 4.22 12.54 -0.17
CA ASN A 13 5.50 13.19 0.05
C ASN A 13 5.75 14.39 -0.88
N ASP A 14 4.99 14.53 -1.95
CA ASP A 14 5.15 15.65 -2.88
C ASP A 14 4.60 16.94 -2.26
N SER A 15 5.36 18.03 -2.36
CA SER A 15 4.93 19.38 -1.97
C SER A 15 4.33 20.16 -3.14
N VAL A 16 4.47 19.67 -4.37
CA VAL A 16 4.05 20.35 -5.60
C VAL A 16 2.66 19.90 -6.03
N GLY A 17 1.80 20.85 -6.41
CA GLY A 17 0.50 20.55 -7.03
C GLY A 17 -0.46 19.74 -6.16
N TYR A 18 -1.33 18.96 -6.82
CA TYR A 18 -2.28 18.06 -6.15
C TYR A 18 -1.64 16.71 -5.83
N SER A 19 -1.02 16.69 -4.66
CA SER A 19 -0.31 15.57 -4.07
C SER A 19 -1.23 14.40 -3.64
N VAL A 20 -2.48 14.70 -3.29
CA VAL A 20 -3.52 13.69 -3.02
C VAL A 20 -4.78 14.03 -3.79
N VAL A 21 -5.27 13.09 -4.58
CA VAL A 21 -6.51 13.23 -5.34
C VAL A 21 -7.49 12.13 -4.97
N LEU A 22 -8.65 12.51 -4.44
CA LEU A 22 -9.74 11.59 -4.14
C LEU A 22 -10.79 11.65 -5.24
N GLY A 23 -11.03 10.52 -5.90
CA GLY A 23 -12.06 10.33 -6.91
C GLY A 23 -13.48 10.56 -6.41
N THR A 24 -14.44 10.65 -7.33
CA THR A 24 -15.86 10.80 -7.01
C THR A 24 -16.34 9.69 -6.06
N LYS A 25 -17.11 10.05 -5.02
CA LYS A 25 -17.69 9.09 -4.05
C LYS A 25 -16.68 8.11 -3.42
N THR A 26 -15.43 8.54 -3.28
CA THR A 26 -14.42 7.78 -2.53
C THR A 26 -14.59 7.95 -1.03
N LYS A 27 -14.09 6.99 -0.26
CA LYS A 27 -14.06 7.07 1.20
C LYS A 27 -12.67 6.74 1.72
N VAL A 28 -12.09 7.68 2.44
CA VAL A 28 -10.82 7.49 3.15
C VAL A 28 -10.98 7.98 4.57
N HIS A 29 -10.15 7.47 5.48
CA HIS A 29 -10.23 7.89 6.86
C HIS A 29 -9.49 9.21 7.09
N GLY A 30 -8.18 9.29 6.89
CA GLY A 30 -7.44 10.54 7.06
C GLY A 30 -6.26 10.67 6.11
N ILE A 31 -5.81 11.91 5.94
CA ILE A 31 -4.78 12.28 4.96
C ILE A 31 -3.66 12.99 5.71
N SER A 32 -2.41 12.64 5.40
CA SER A 32 -1.26 13.49 5.68
C SER A 32 -0.57 13.80 4.36
N THR A 33 -0.28 15.06 4.09
CA THR A 33 0.40 15.43 2.86
C THR A 33 1.30 16.64 3.05
N LYS A 34 2.36 16.73 2.23
CA LYS A 34 3.14 17.96 2.07
C LYS A 34 2.44 18.93 1.10
N GLY A 35 1.87 18.42 0.01
CA GLY A 35 1.24 19.23 -1.04
C GLY A 35 -0.26 19.45 -0.86
N ARG A 36 -0.96 19.73 -1.96
CA ARG A 36 -2.41 20.02 -1.94
C ARG A 36 -3.26 18.76 -2.03
N VAL A 37 -4.49 18.86 -1.55
CA VAL A 37 -5.51 17.80 -1.60
C VAL A 37 -6.67 18.26 -2.49
N PHE A 38 -7.10 17.39 -3.40
CA PHE A 38 -8.31 17.58 -4.18
C PHE A 38 -9.37 16.52 -3.87
N LEU A 39 -10.51 16.97 -3.34
CA LEU A 39 -11.66 16.13 -3.01
C LEU A 39 -12.74 16.28 -4.10
N ARG A 40 -12.93 15.25 -4.94
CA ARG A 40 -13.95 15.26 -6.00
C ARG A 40 -15.36 15.01 -5.46
N ASN A 41 -16.35 15.19 -6.33
CA ASN A 41 -17.77 15.17 -5.95
C ASN A 41 -18.15 13.96 -5.09
N GLY A 42 -18.73 14.21 -3.92
CA GLY A 42 -19.16 13.17 -2.99
C GLY A 42 -18.06 12.35 -2.31
N SER A 43 -16.77 12.67 -2.49
CA SER A 43 -15.69 12.02 -1.73
C SER A 43 -15.78 12.37 -0.25
N GLU A 44 -15.38 11.45 0.62
CA GLU A 44 -15.48 11.59 2.06
C GLU A 44 -14.13 11.32 2.75
N VAL A 45 -13.71 12.24 3.61
CA VAL A 45 -12.61 12.07 4.57
C VAL A 45 -13.21 12.06 5.98
N GLN A 46 -13.05 10.96 6.71
CA GLN A 46 -13.67 10.74 8.03
C GLN A 46 -12.83 11.16 9.23
N GLY A 47 -11.64 11.69 9.01
CA GLY A 47 -10.65 11.95 10.03
C GLY A 47 -9.81 13.17 9.66
N ASN A 48 -8.65 13.32 10.29
CA ASN A 48 -7.85 14.53 10.10
C ASN A 48 -7.23 14.59 8.69
N ILE A 49 -7.18 15.81 8.16
CA ILE A 49 -6.33 16.18 7.01
C ILE A 49 -5.18 16.99 7.58
N ARG A 50 -3.95 16.52 7.42
CA ARG A 50 -2.75 17.15 7.97
C ARG A 50 -1.85 17.63 6.83
N PHE A 51 -1.58 18.93 6.80
CA PHE A 51 -0.64 19.55 5.88
C PHE A 51 0.68 19.83 6.58
N TYR A 52 1.79 19.47 5.94
CA TYR A 52 3.14 19.57 6.53
C TYR A 52 4.05 20.57 5.83
N HIS A 53 3.63 21.11 4.68
CA HIS A 53 4.42 22.10 3.93
C HIS A 53 3.52 23.23 3.40
N CYS A 54 2.29 22.91 3.01
CA CYS A 54 1.28 23.89 2.64
C CYS A 54 0.68 24.57 3.89
N GLN A 55 0.68 25.91 3.97
CA GLN A 55 0.28 26.68 5.18
C GLN A 55 -1.11 27.34 5.12
N ASP A 56 -1.79 27.35 3.97
CA ASP A 56 -3.10 28.00 3.79
C ASP A 56 -4.18 27.03 3.31
N SER A 57 -5.15 26.72 4.17
CA SER A 57 -6.25 25.80 3.86
C SER A 57 -7.04 26.13 2.58
N SER A 58 -7.22 27.41 2.25
CA SER A 58 -7.99 27.84 1.08
C SER A 58 -7.29 27.45 -0.22
N TYR A 59 -5.96 27.39 -0.17
CA TYR A 59 -5.08 26.99 -1.25
C TYR A 59 -4.77 25.48 -1.22
N CYS A 60 -4.63 24.89 -0.04
CA CYS A 60 -4.19 23.51 0.14
C CYS A 60 -5.31 22.48 -0.04
N LEU A 61 -6.58 22.86 0.14
CA LEU A 61 -7.72 21.92 0.09
C LEU A 61 -8.79 22.40 -0.88
N GLN A 62 -8.82 21.81 -2.08
CA GLN A 62 -9.91 22.03 -3.03
C GLN A 62 -11.00 20.97 -2.86
N LYS A 63 -12.26 21.40 -2.80
CA LYS A 63 -13.44 20.51 -2.65
C LYS A 63 -14.45 20.78 -3.76
N GLN A 64 -14.90 19.74 -4.45
CA GLN A 64 -16.07 19.81 -5.33
C GLN A 64 -17.38 19.71 -4.54
N GLN A 65 -18.50 19.92 -5.23
CA GLN A 65 -19.84 19.80 -4.65
C GLN A 65 -19.99 18.48 -3.88
N ARG A 66 -20.69 18.50 -2.73
CA ARG A 66 -20.97 17.32 -1.89
C ARG A 66 -19.76 16.57 -1.34
N ALA A 67 -18.52 17.02 -1.58
CA ALA A 67 -17.34 16.48 -0.91
C ALA A 67 -17.41 16.79 0.59
N LYS A 68 -17.08 15.78 1.40
CA LYS A 68 -17.32 15.77 2.84
C LYS A 68 -16.01 15.58 3.60
N HIS A 69 -15.86 16.36 4.65
CA HIS A 69 -14.84 16.16 5.69
C HIS A 69 -15.58 16.15 7.02
N HIS A 70 -15.67 14.98 7.65
CA HIS A 70 -16.43 14.77 8.89
C HIS A 70 -15.52 14.16 9.95
N TYR A 71 -15.88 14.34 11.23
CA TYR A 71 -15.24 13.70 12.39
C TYR A 71 -13.71 13.95 12.54
N GLY A 72 -13.17 14.97 11.86
CA GLY A 72 -11.77 15.36 11.94
C GLY A 72 -11.53 16.85 11.74
N ARG A 73 -10.28 17.27 11.88
CA ARG A 73 -9.82 18.66 11.69
C ARG A 73 -8.85 18.76 10.51
N VAL A 74 -8.84 19.92 9.86
CA VAL A 74 -7.74 20.33 8.99
C VAL A 74 -6.65 20.91 9.89
N LEU A 75 -5.45 20.35 9.82
CA LEU A 75 -4.34 20.67 10.71
C LEU A 75 -3.11 21.05 9.90
N PHE A 76 -2.44 22.11 10.29
CA PHE A 76 -1.13 22.50 9.80
C PHE A 76 -0.08 22.05 10.80
N ARG A 77 1.00 21.45 10.30
CA ARG A 77 2.09 20.89 11.08
C ARG A 77 3.42 21.28 10.45
N ASP A 78 4.43 21.37 11.29
CA ASP A 78 5.80 21.51 10.83
C ASP A 78 6.25 20.24 10.10
N GLU A 79 7.05 20.40 9.04
CA GLU A 79 7.60 19.30 8.24
C GLU A 79 8.43 18.32 9.07
N LEU A 80 9.04 18.78 10.16
CA LEU A 80 9.77 17.94 11.13
C LEU A 80 8.89 16.86 11.78
N TYR A 81 7.56 17.03 11.78
CA TYR A 81 6.60 16.04 12.29
C TYR A 81 6.06 15.11 11.21
N TRP A 82 6.62 15.12 9.99
CA TRP A 82 6.20 14.26 8.90
C TRP A 82 6.23 12.79 9.36
N PRO A 83 5.08 12.10 9.44
CA PRO A 83 4.94 10.85 10.18
C PRO A 83 5.54 9.65 9.47
N TYR A 84 6.08 9.87 8.29
CA TYR A 84 6.79 8.88 7.53
C TYR A 84 8.13 9.49 7.13
N ALA A 85 9.24 8.98 7.64
CA ALA A 85 10.52 9.25 7.00
C ALA A 85 10.55 8.45 5.69
N ILE A 86 9.74 8.86 4.70
CA ILE A 86 9.64 8.12 3.43
C ILE A 86 10.96 8.22 2.65
N GLN A 87 11.79 9.22 2.95
CA GLN A 87 13.17 9.33 2.45
C GLN A 87 14.14 8.28 3.03
N GLU A 88 13.74 7.49 4.03
CA GLU A 88 14.56 6.48 4.70
C GLU A 88 14.05 5.05 4.42
N LEU A 89 13.56 4.78 3.21
CA LEU A 89 13.50 3.37 2.80
C LEU A 89 14.91 2.76 2.97
N PRO A 90 15.03 1.53 3.47
CA PRO A 90 16.32 0.86 3.51
C PRO A 90 16.91 0.86 2.09
N PRO A 91 18.24 0.92 1.94
CA PRO A 91 18.85 0.85 0.61
C PRO A 91 18.33 -0.33 -0.19
N MET A 92 18.00 -0.10 -1.46
CA MET A 92 17.55 -1.18 -2.33
C MET A 92 18.71 -2.17 -2.55
N GLU A 93 18.45 -3.46 -2.31
CA GLU A 93 19.38 -4.51 -2.68
C GLU A 93 19.35 -4.82 -4.19
N ASP A 94 20.41 -5.45 -4.68
CA ASP A 94 20.42 -6.01 -6.03
C ASP A 94 19.22 -6.94 -6.27
N VAL A 95 18.55 -6.76 -7.40
CA VAL A 95 17.35 -7.51 -7.82
C VAL A 95 17.69 -8.77 -8.62
N GLY A 96 18.98 -9.11 -8.76
CA GLY A 96 19.44 -10.22 -9.57
C GLY A 96 19.16 -10.04 -11.07
N GLN A 97 19.33 -11.13 -11.82
CA GLN A 97 19.14 -11.16 -13.28
C GLN A 97 17.99 -12.06 -13.72
N ARG A 98 17.31 -12.72 -12.78
CA ARG A 98 16.30 -13.74 -13.06
C ARG A 98 15.01 -13.08 -13.56
N GLU A 99 14.52 -13.55 -14.70
CA GLU A 99 13.22 -13.16 -15.25
C GLU A 99 12.28 -14.38 -15.26
N VAL A 100 11.09 -14.24 -14.67
CA VAL A 100 10.11 -15.32 -14.56
C VAL A 100 8.72 -14.86 -14.99
N ARG A 101 8.04 -15.73 -15.73
CA ARG A 101 6.62 -15.62 -16.05
C ARG A 101 5.88 -16.87 -15.59
N VAL A 102 5.04 -16.71 -14.58
CA VAL A 102 4.14 -17.78 -14.09
C VAL A 102 2.93 -17.84 -15.00
N LYS A 103 2.68 -18.99 -15.62
CA LYS A 103 1.61 -19.20 -16.59
C LYS A 103 0.33 -19.72 -15.92
N TYR A 104 -0.73 -19.86 -16.72
CA TYR A 104 -2.00 -20.42 -16.28
C TYR A 104 -1.81 -21.80 -15.63
N GLY A 105 -2.35 -21.99 -14.43
CA GLY A 105 -2.25 -23.25 -13.67
C GLY A 105 -0.90 -23.48 -13.00
N GLU A 106 0.11 -22.66 -13.28
CA GLU A 106 1.40 -22.74 -12.59
C GLU A 106 1.34 -22.04 -11.23
N VAL A 107 2.06 -22.62 -10.27
CA VAL A 107 2.26 -22.03 -8.94
C VAL A 107 3.74 -21.78 -8.75
N LEU A 108 4.14 -20.53 -8.54
CA LEU A 108 5.49 -20.18 -8.09
C LEU A 108 5.45 -19.94 -6.59
N THR A 109 6.21 -20.71 -5.83
CA THR A 109 6.43 -20.44 -4.40
C THR A 109 7.73 -19.68 -4.22
N LEU A 110 7.64 -18.49 -3.63
CA LEU A 110 8.82 -17.68 -3.32
C LEU A 110 9.58 -18.24 -2.11
N GLN A 111 10.86 -17.90 -2.03
CA GLN A 111 11.71 -18.09 -0.87
C GLN A 111 12.24 -16.74 -0.39
N SER A 112 12.36 -16.56 0.93
CA SER A 112 12.89 -15.31 1.47
C SER A 112 14.29 -15.05 0.92
N GLY A 113 14.55 -13.81 0.49
CA GLY A 113 15.76 -13.41 -0.20
C GLY A 113 15.72 -13.63 -1.72
N ASP A 114 14.63 -14.16 -2.27
CA ASP A 114 14.47 -14.27 -3.73
C ASP A 114 14.59 -12.91 -4.42
N LYS A 115 15.30 -12.93 -5.55
CA LYS A 115 15.67 -11.77 -6.36
C LYS A 115 15.25 -12.00 -7.80
N PHE A 116 14.41 -11.12 -8.32
CA PHE A 116 13.95 -11.14 -9.72
C PHE A 116 14.18 -9.80 -10.37
N LYS A 117 14.88 -9.79 -11.51
CA LYS A 117 14.88 -8.63 -12.40
C LYS A 117 13.45 -8.36 -12.89
N LYS A 118 12.70 -9.41 -13.21
CA LYS A 118 11.29 -9.34 -13.60
C LYS A 118 10.52 -10.56 -13.12
N LEU A 119 9.41 -10.33 -12.41
CA LEU A 119 8.43 -11.36 -12.12
C LEU A 119 7.07 -10.93 -12.67
N SER A 120 6.52 -11.76 -13.56
CA SER A 120 5.16 -11.59 -14.07
C SER A 120 4.31 -12.82 -13.78
N VAL A 121 3.06 -12.62 -13.39
CA VAL A 121 2.10 -13.69 -13.13
C VAL A 121 0.91 -13.49 -14.05
N ALA A 122 0.79 -14.39 -15.02
CA ALA A 122 -0.26 -14.34 -16.03
C ALA A 122 -1.64 -14.70 -15.42
N PRO A 123 -2.74 -14.42 -16.14
CA PRO A 123 -4.07 -14.83 -15.70
C PRO A 123 -4.13 -16.34 -15.38
N GLY A 124 -4.70 -16.70 -14.23
CA GLY A 124 -4.79 -18.08 -13.74
C GLY A 124 -3.49 -18.68 -13.20
N GLY A 125 -2.37 -17.95 -13.22
CA GLY A 125 -1.17 -18.32 -12.48
C GLY A 125 -1.26 -17.87 -11.01
N THR A 126 -0.52 -18.54 -10.14
CA THR A 126 -0.54 -18.28 -8.69
C THR A 126 0.86 -17.98 -8.17
N LEU A 127 1.00 -16.87 -7.44
CA LEU A 127 2.18 -16.56 -6.65
C LEU A 127 1.91 -16.94 -5.19
N ARG A 128 2.65 -17.93 -4.67
CA ARG A 128 2.60 -18.33 -3.27
C ARG A 128 3.73 -17.67 -2.50
N VAL A 129 3.37 -16.90 -1.48
CA VAL A 129 4.27 -16.01 -0.75
C VAL A 129 4.33 -16.42 0.73
N PRO A 130 5.44 -17.02 1.19
CA PRO A 130 5.67 -17.23 2.61
C PRO A 130 6.10 -15.94 3.30
N MET A 131 6.27 -15.98 4.63
CA MET A 131 6.93 -14.89 5.34
C MET A 131 8.37 -14.70 4.82
N GLY A 132 8.85 -13.46 4.83
CA GLY A 132 10.18 -13.13 4.32
C GLY A 132 10.25 -11.78 3.60
N GLU A 133 11.39 -11.52 3.01
CA GLU A 133 11.66 -10.34 2.19
C GLU A 133 12.00 -10.77 0.76
N PHE A 134 11.48 -10.06 -0.24
CA PHE A 134 11.58 -10.45 -1.65
C PHE A 134 11.89 -9.21 -2.49
N HIS A 135 12.76 -9.33 -3.50
CA HIS A 135 13.25 -8.18 -4.27
C HIS A 135 12.91 -8.31 -5.76
N PHE A 136 12.35 -7.25 -6.33
CA PHE A 136 11.90 -7.20 -7.71
C PHE A 136 12.41 -5.94 -8.40
N GLY A 137 12.95 -6.08 -9.61
CA GLY A 137 13.07 -4.98 -10.56
C GLY A 137 11.69 -4.60 -11.07
N GLU A 138 11.00 -5.54 -11.70
CA GLU A 138 9.61 -5.39 -12.13
C GLU A 138 8.72 -6.46 -11.49
N LEU A 139 7.56 -6.04 -10.96
CA LEU A 139 6.54 -6.93 -10.41
C LEU A 139 5.20 -6.68 -11.10
N GLN A 140 4.73 -7.65 -11.88
CA GLN A 140 3.48 -7.57 -12.61
C GLN A 140 2.56 -8.75 -12.27
N MET A 141 1.42 -8.44 -11.68
CA MET A 141 0.34 -9.40 -11.48
C MET A 141 -0.79 -9.06 -12.47
N ASP A 142 -1.06 -9.94 -13.44
CA ASP A 142 -2.12 -9.71 -14.42
C ASP A 142 -3.52 -9.96 -13.83
N ALA A 143 -4.55 -9.43 -14.50
CA ALA A 143 -5.93 -9.64 -14.06
C ALA A 143 -6.25 -11.14 -14.00
N SER A 144 -6.93 -11.57 -12.94
CA SER A 144 -7.24 -12.98 -12.67
C SER A 144 -6.03 -13.88 -12.35
N SER A 145 -4.83 -13.32 -12.18
CA SER A 145 -3.78 -14.00 -11.40
C SER A 145 -4.16 -14.07 -9.92
N GLN A 146 -3.52 -14.99 -9.19
CA GLN A 146 -3.76 -15.20 -7.78
C GLN A 146 -2.50 -14.96 -6.96
N ILE A 147 -2.68 -14.44 -5.75
CA ILE A 147 -1.64 -14.44 -4.73
C ILE A 147 -2.14 -15.19 -3.50
N GLU A 148 -1.32 -16.10 -2.99
CA GLU A 148 -1.59 -16.92 -1.81
C GLU A 148 -0.54 -16.61 -0.75
N TYR A 149 -0.95 -16.01 0.37
CA TYR A 149 -0.06 -15.83 1.52
C TYR A 149 -0.05 -17.10 2.37
N VAL A 150 1.11 -17.75 2.50
CA VAL A 150 1.24 -18.99 3.30
C VAL A 150 1.07 -18.70 4.78
N ASN A 151 1.56 -17.53 5.24
CA ASN A 151 1.54 -17.11 6.63
C ASN A 151 0.86 -15.72 6.73
N PRO A 152 -0.47 -15.63 6.52
CA PRO A 152 -1.17 -14.35 6.59
C PRO A 152 -1.01 -13.72 7.97
N GLY A 153 -0.72 -12.42 8.02
CA GLY A 153 -0.45 -11.68 9.26
C GLY A 153 1.01 -11.73 9.71
N TYR A 154 1.83 -12.66 9.22
CA TYR A 154 3.27 -12.66 9.46
C TYR A 154 3.99 -11.68 8.52
N LYS A 155 5.17 -11.22 8.94
CA LYS A 155 5.96 -10.24 8.19
C LYS A 155 6.33 -10.75 6.80
N THR A 156 5.83 -10.04 5.79
CA THR A 156 6.10 -10.24 4.36
C THR A 156 6.41 -8.88 3.76
N VAL A 157 7.61 -8.71 3.18
CA VAL A 157 8.02 -7.43 2.59
C VAL A 157 8.42 -7.62 1.13
N PHE A 158 7.76 -6.90 0.23
CA PHE A 158 8.16 -6.80 -1.17
C PHE A 158 8.96 -5.52 -1.38
N HIS A 159 10.19 -5.63 -1.86
CA HIS A 159 11.03 -4.52 -2.30
C HIS A 159 10.96 -4.44 -3.81
N VAL A 160 10.51 -3.32 -4.36
CA VAL A 160 10.35 -3.11 -5.81
C VAL A 160 11.15 -1.89 -6.24
N ASN A 161 11.92 -1.99 -7.31
CA ASN A 161 12.79 -0.90 -7.81
C ASN A 161 12.53 -0.51 -9.28
N GLY A 162 11.34 -0.81 -9.76
CA GLY A 162 10.91 -0.52 -11.12
C GLY A 162 9.40 -0.60 -11.20
N SER A 163 8.84 -1.07 -12.31
CA SER A 163 7.39 -1.08 -12.47
C SER A 163 6.69 -2.03 -11.48
N CYS A 164 5.58 -1.55 -10.90
CA CYS A 164 4.68 -2.36 -10.08
C CYS A 164 3.24 -2.22 -10.59
N ILE A 165 2.72 -3.31 -11.15
CA ILE A 165 1.33 -3.40 -11.62
C ILE A 165 0.66 -4.55 -10.88
N TRP A 166 -0.36 -4.25 -10.09
CA TRP A 166 -1.05 -5.22 -9.26
C TRP A 166 -2.51 -5.36 -9.65
N ARG A 167 -2.84 -6.45 -10.35
CA ARG A 167 -4.21 -6.84 -10.74
C ARG A 167 -4.62 -8.21 -10.19
N ALA A 168 -3.86 -8.75 -9.24
CA ALA A 168 -4.12 -10.05 -8.63
C ALA A 168 -5.44 -10.10 -7.83
N LYS A 169 -5.94 -11.31 -7.62
CA LYS A 169 -6.93 -11.66 -6.60
C LYS A 169 -6.24 -12.28 -5.40
N LEU A 170 -6.71 -12.00 -4.18
CA LEU A 170 -6.28 -12.72 -3.00
C LEU A 170 -6.89 -14.13 -3.07
N ASN A 171 -6.04 -15.14 -2.97
CA ASN A 171 -6.47 -16.52 -3.06
C ASN A 171 -7.08 -16.95 -1.72
N GLN A 172 -8.41 -16.92 -1.62
CA GLN A 172 -9.18 -17.26 -0.42
C GLN A 172 -9.34 -18.77 -0.19
N LEU A 173 -8.48 -19.62 -0.79
CA LEU A 173 -8.49 -21.06 -0.53
C LEU A 173 -8.30 -21.27 0.98
N ASN A 174 -9.38 -21.75 1.62
CA ASN A 174 -9.64 -21.79 3.06
C ASN A 174 -10.03 -20.40 3.61
N ASN A 175 -11.31 -20.26 4.00
CA ASN A 175 -12.02 -19.09 4.58
C ASN A 175 -11.32 -18.34 5.76
N LEU A 176 -10.03 -18.59 6.02
CA LEU A 176 -9.18 -18.02 7.06
C LEU A 176 -8.46 -16.72 6.63
N GLN A 177 -8.52 -16.32 5.36
CA GLN A 177 -7.84 -15.11 4.88
C GLN A 177 -8.73 -13.85 5.00
N ASP A 178 -8.85 -13.33 6.22
CA ASP A 178 -9.36 -11.97 6.41
C ASP A 178 -8.34 -10.97 5.82
N SER A 179 -8.77 -10.12 4.89
CA SER A 179 -7.93 -9.07 4.31
C SER A 179 -7.29 -8.16 5.37
N THR A 180 -7.91 -8.04 6.55
CA THR A 180 -7.31 -7.32 7.68
C THR A 180 -6.17 -8.07 8.33
N ILE A 181 -6.20 -9.42 8.39
CA ILE A 181 -5.08 -10.23 8.87
C ILE A 181 -3.90 -10.09 7.89
N ILE A 182 -4.15 -10.27 6.59
CA ILE A 182 -3.12 -10.10 5.56
C ILE A 182 -2.51 -8.69 5.63
N ALA A 183 -3.35 -7.65 5.70
CA ALA A 183 -2.88 -6.27 5.68
C ALA A 183 -2.01 -5.88 6.89
N ARG A 184 -2.10 -6.60 8.01
CA ARG A 184 -1.19 -6.42 9.16
C ARG A 184 0.22 -6.93 8.89
N GLY A 185 0.36 -7.99 8.08
CA GLY A 185 1.62 -8.68 7.84
C GLY A 185 2.37 -8.25 6.58
N VAL A 186 1.66 -7.65 5.61
CA VAL A 186 2.21 -7.36 4.28
C VAL A 186 2.66 -5.91 4.15
N MET A 187 3.86 -5.70 3.62
CA MET A 187 4.39 -4.41 3.21
C MET A 187 4.98 -4.48 1.79
N LEU A 188 4.81 -3.42 1.01
CA LEU A 188 5.51 -3.20 -0.24
C LEU A 188 6.24 -1.85 -0.17
N MET A 189 7.55 -1.89 -0.38
CA MET A 189 8.44 -0.74 -0.48
C MET A 189 8.84 -0.53 -1.93
N GLN A 190 8.40 0.58 -2.52
CA GLN A 190 8.76 0.99 -3.88
C GLN A 190 9.90 2.01 -3.81
N HIS A 191 11.07 1.58 -4.24
CA HIS A 191 12.31 2.36 -4.26
C HIS A 191 12.42 3.22 -5.52
N GLY A 192 11.89 2.71 -6.64
CA GLY A 192 11.84 3.39 -7.93
C GLY A 192 10.86 4.57 -7.97
N SER A 193 10.83 5.27 -9.10
CA SER A 193 9.96 6.43 -9.33
C SER A 193 8.78 6.15 -10.26
N GLU A 194 8.72 4.94 -10.81
CA GLU A 194 7.66 4.49 -11.71
C GLU A 194 6.32 4.46 -10.99
N THR A 195 5.27 4.92 -11.69
CA THR A 195 3.90 4.89 -11.17
C THR A 195 3.49 3.46 -10.81
N MET A 196 2.96 3.31 -9.60
CA MET A 196 2.40 2.07 -9.09
C MET A 196 0.89 2.02 -9.33
N PHE A 197 0.42 0.92 -9.93
CA PHE A 197 -1.00 0.69 -10.18
C PHE A 197 -1.52 -0.45 -9.31
N ILE A 198 -2.34 -0.14 -8.31
CA ILE A 198 -3.02 -1.12 -7.46
C ILE A 198 -4.49 -1.18 -7.87
N GLU A 199 -4.77 -2.09 -8.80
CA GLU A 199 -6.09 -2.22 -9.44
C GLU A 199 -6.83 -3.47 -8.99
N GLY A 200 -6.11 -4.52 -8.55
CA GLY A 200 -6.65 -5.77 -8.02
C GLY A 200 -6.99 -5.73 -6.53
N GLU A 201 -7.18 -6.91 -5.94
CA GLU A 201 -7.30 -7.05 -4.49
C GLU A 201 -5.98 -6.76 -3.78
N TRP A 202 -6.03 -5.87 -2.80
CA TRP A 202 -4.87 -5.46 -2.03
C TRP A 202 -5.16 -5.45 -0.54
N ALA A 203 -4.21 -6.01 0.21
CA ALA A 203 -4.17 -6.00 1.66
C ALA A 203 -2.71 -5.86 2.11
N GLY A 204 -2.32 -4.69 2.61
CA GLY A 204 -0.96 -4.42 3.04
C GLY A 204 -0.62 -2.94 3.08
N THR A 205 0.54 -2.63 3.66
CA THR A 205 1.09 -1.26 3.65
C THR A 205 1.91 -1.02 2.39
N ILE A 206 1.75 0.13 1.74
CA ILE A 206 2.60 0.56 0.61
C ILE A 206 3.37 1.82 1.02
N LEU A 207 4.68 1.79 0.82
CA LEU A 207 5.58 2.93 0.97
C LEU A 207 6.29 3.19 -0.37
N ALA A 208 5.96 4.31 -1.02
CA ALA A 208 6.40 4.65 -2.37
C ALA A 208 6.84 6.13 -2.46
N PRO A 209 7.88 6.56 -1.72
CA PRO A 209 8.29 7.98 -1.58
C PRO A 209 8.47 8.74 -2.89
N ASN A 210 8.96 8.02 -3.89
CA ASN A 210 9.43 8.59 -5.15
C ASN A 210 8.47 8.31 -6.31
N ALA A 211 7.44 7.49 -6.08
CA ALA A 211 6.54 7.01 -7.11
C ALA A 211 5.10 7.48 -6.86
N ASP A 212 4.39 7.75 -7.96
CA ASP A 212 2.97 8.03 -7.92
C ASP A 212 2.20 6.73 -7.63
N LEU A 213 1.26 6.77 -6.69
CA LEU A 213 0.47 5.62 -6.28
C LEU A 213 -0.99 5.79 -6.70
N VAL A 214 -1.47 4.89 -7.56
CA VAL A 214 -2.86 4.86 -8.02
C VAL A 214 -3.57 3.67 -7.39
N LEU A 215 -4.64 3.94 -6.64
CA LEU A 215 -5.38 2.95 -5.86
C LEU A 215 -6.82 2.82 -6.34
N GLY A 216 -7.30 1.57 -6.43
CA GLY A 216 -8.72 1.27 -6.47
C GLY A 216 -9.41 1.51 -7.83
N GLN A 217 -8.66 1.35 -8.92
CA GLN A 217 -9.18 1.54 -10.28
C GLN A 217 -10.25 0.50 -10.62
N SER A 218 -9.96 -0.79 -10.42
CA SER A 218 -10.90 -1.89 -10.69
C SER A 218 -11.54 -2.39 -9.40
N ASN A 219 -10.74 -2.82 -8.42
CA ASN A 219 -11.24 -3.13 -7.09
C ASN A 219 -11.55 -1.85 -6.31
N LYS A 220 -12.68 -1.84 -5.59
CA LYS A 220 -13.16 -0.67 -4.86
C LYS A 220 -12.90 -0.73 -3.36
N ILE A 221 -12.26 -1.78 -2.85
CA ILE A 221 -11.85 -1.82 -1.45
C ILE A 221 -10.38 -2.21 -1.38
N VAL A 222 -9.58 -1.37 -0.72
CA VAL A 222 -8.17 -1.66 -0.43
C VAL A 222 -7.94 -1.58 1.07
N TYR A 223 -7.14 -2.50 1.61
CA TYR A 223 -6.84 -2.60 3.03
C TYR A 223 -5.39 -2.23 3.31
N GLY A 224 -5.14 -1.36 4.29
CA GLY A 224 -3.79 -1.05 4.74
C GLY A 224 -3.52 0.42 5.01
N ARG A 225 -2.25 0.81 4.83
CA ARG A 225 -1.76 2.19 4.87
C ARG A 225 -0.97 2.47 3.61
N PHE A 226 -1.08 3.68 3.08
CA PHE A 226 -0.53 4.00 1.78
C PHE A 226 0.21 5.31 1.87
N ALA A 227 1.48 5.34 1.49
CA ALA A 227 2.27 6.55 1.34
C ALA A 227 2.94 6.54 -0.03
N GLY A 228 2.75 7.60 -0.81
CA GLY A 228 3.34 7.76 -2.15
C GLY A 228 4.04 9.10 -2.32
N LYS A 229 4.69 9.33 -3.46
CA LYS A 229 5.05 10.69 -3.91
C LYS A 229 3.75 11.47 -4.06
N ASN A 230 2.94 11.08 -5.03
CA ASN A 230 1.53 11.48 -5.17
C ASN A 230 0.62 10.28 -4.93
N VAL A 231 -0.60 10.51 -4.44
CA VAL A 231 -1.58 9.43 -4.25
C VAL A 231 -2.92 9.78 -4.88
N THR A 232 -3.37 8.93 -5.80
CA THR A 232 -4.70 9.03 -6.42
C THR A 232 -5.55 7.84 -5.99
N VAL A 233 -6.70 8.11 -5.39
CA VAL A 233 -7.71 7.10 -5.07
C VAL A 233 -8.84 7.20 -6.09
N HIS A 234 -9.05 6.16 -6.89
CA HIS A 234 -10.04 6.18 -7.96
C HIS A 234 -11.48 6.23 -7.44
N GLN A 235 -12.39 6.73 -8.28
CA GLN A 235 -13.82 6.85 -7.98
C GLN A 235 -14.44 5.57 -7.39
N TYR A 236 -15.35 5.77 -6.44
CA TYR A 236 -16.07 4.75 -5.67
C TYR A 236 -15.20 3.85 -4.78
N ALA A 237 -13.88 4.06 -4.73
CA ALA A 237 -13.01 3.25 -3.88
C ALA A 237 -13.11 3.64 -2.40
N MET A 238 -12.90 2.66 -1.54
CA MET A 238 -12.86 2.77 -0.09
C MET A 238 -11.52 2.25 0.42
N VAL A 239 -10.81 3.09 1.17
CA VAL A 239 -9.57 2.73 1.86
C VAL A 239 -9.91 2.33 3.30
N LYS A 240 -9.78 1.04 3.62
CA LYS A 240 -9.91 0.53 4.99
C LYS A 240 -8.54 0.51 5.65
N ILE A 241 -8.41 1.21 6.78
CA ILE A 241 -7.14 1.29 7.48
C ILE A 241 -6.83 -0.03 8.15
N VAL A 242 -5.62 -0.53 7.90
CA VAL A 242 -5.02 -1.57 8.71
C VAL A 242 -3.55 -1.19 8.95
N PRO A 243 -3.10 -1.05 10.21
CA PRO A 243 -1.69 -0.82 10.49
C PRO A 243 -0.86 -2.04 10.13
N PHE A 244 0.34 -1.82 9.58
CA PHE A 244 1.38 -2.84 9.59
C PHE A 244 1.77 -3.14 11.04
N ASN A 245 1.47 -4.36 11.47
CA ASN A 245 1.74 -4.86 12.81
C ASN A 245 1.79 -6.40 12.72
N PRO A 246 2.84 -6.94 12.08
CA PRO A 246 2.94 -8.37 11.82
C PRO A 246 2.99 -9.16 13.13
N THR A 247 2.44 -10.37 13.10
CA THR A 247 2.61 -11.34 14.18
C THR A 247 4.08 -11.74 14.28
N GLU A 248 4.63 -11.77 15.49
CA GLU A 248 6.00 -12.19 15.76
C GLU A 248 6.06 -13.72 15.98
N LEU A 249 7.17 -14.34 15.55
CA LEU A 249 7.38 -15.80 15.67
C LEU A 249 7.37 -16.31 17.12
N TYR A 250 7.62 -15.44 18.11
CA TYR A 250 7.69 -15.81 19.53
C TYR A 250 6.33 -16.03 20.21
N GLU A 251 5.22 -15.57 19.62
CA GLU A 251 3.89 -15.73 20.24
C GLU A 251 3.39 -17.18 20.26
N VAL A 252 3.98 -18.08 19.47
CA VAL A 252 3.56 -19.50 19.40
C VAL A 252 4.28 -20.38 20.43
N VAL A 253 5.44 -19.98 20.94
CA VAL A 253 6.24 -20.83 21.84
C VAL A 253 5.71 -20.81 23.29
N PHE A 254 5.00 -19.76 23.71
CA PHE A 254 4.52 -19.63 25.10
C PHE A 254 3.12 -20.19 25.37
N LEU A 255 2.40 -20.68 24.35
CA LEU A 255 1.09 -21.34 24.54
C LEU A 255 1.15 -22.88 24.50
N GLY A 256 2.34 -23.45 24.35
CA GLY A 256 2.57 -24.91 24.29
C GLY A 256 3.25 -25.52 25.51
N GLY A 257 3.37 -24.79 26.63
CA GLY A 257 4.12 -25.28 27.79
C GLY A 257 3.70 -24.67 29.11
N ALA A 258 2.56 -25.12 29.65
CA ALA A 258 2.32 -25.29 31.09
C ALA A 258 0.90 -25.85 31.35
N LYS A 259 0.76 -27.18 31.27
CA LYS A 259 0.18 -28.06 32.30
C LYS A 259 -0.07 -29.45 31.72
#